data_AF-A0A6G0ZM10-F1
#
_entry.id   AF-A0A6G0ZM10-F1
#
_cell.length_a   1.000
_cell.length_b   1.000
_cell.length_c   1.000
_cell.angle_alpha   90.00
_cell.angle_beta   90.00
_cell.angle_gamma   90.00
#
_symmetry.space_group_name_H-M   'P 1'
#
loop_
_entity.id
_entity.type
_entity.pdbx_description
1 polymer ?
#
loop_
_entity_poly.entity_id
_entity_poly.type
_entity_poly.pdbx_seq_one_letter_code
_entity_poly.pdbx_strand_id
1 'polypeptide(L)'
;MKNFIYNKINKKFTSKQPHNKGPLYEHINHQQYYKIIFDNFTLNTNNINDCYILTHCGQIVKCVNIIHANINSDPVILGQCFLNKVSAYT
;
A
#
# COMPACT_ATOMS: atom_id res chain seq x y z
N MET A 1 12.14 30.70 15.72
CA MET A 1 11.49 29.39 15.51
C MET A 1 10.97 29.33 14.09
N LYS A 2 11.50 28.44 13.25
CA LYS A 2 10.96 28.22 11.90
C LYS A 2 9.75 27.29 12.03
N ASN A 3 8.55 27.81 11.77
CA ASN A 3 7.34 26.99 11.66
C ASN A 3 7.43 26.19 10.36
N PHE A 4 7.67 24.89 10.47
CA PHE A 4 7.54 23.98 9.34
C PHE A 4 6.04 23.72 9.12
N ILE A 5 5.49 24.35 8.08
CA ILE A 5 4.16 24.02 7.59
C ILE A 5 4.28 22.65 6.93
N TYR A 6 3.75 21.62 7.59
CA TYR A 6 3.54 20.31 6.97
C TYR A 6 2.43 20.48 5.92
N ASN A 7 2.82 20.71 4.67
CA ASN A 7 1.90 20.61 3.54
C ASN A 7 1.45 19.15 3.44
N LYS A 8 0.27 18.84 4.02
CA LYS A 8 -0.42 17.58 3.80
C LYS A 8 -0.72 17.49 2.31
N ILE A 9 0.11 16.78 1.56
CA ILE A 9 -0.14 16.49 0.15
C ILE A 9 -1.44 15.69 0.13
N ASN A 10 -2.53 16.31 -0.32
CA ASN A 10 -3.81 15.63 -0.59
C ASN A 10 -3.61 14.67 -1.78
N LYS A 11 -2.90 13.57 -1.57
CA LYS A 11 -2.84 12.49 -2.55
C LYS A 11 -4.22 11.86 -2.59
N LYS A 12 -5.00 12.18 -3.63
CA LYS A 12 -6.25 11.50 -3.91
C LYS A 12 -5.92 10.09 -4.39
N PHE A 13 -6.25 9.11 -3.58
CA PHE A 13 -6.33 7.73 -4.03
C PHE A 13 -7.81 7.30 -3.98
N THR A 14 -8.17 6.28 -4.76
CA THR A 14 -9.50 5.67 -4.70
C THR A 14 -9.36 4.17 -4.51
N SER A 15 -9.96 3.65 -3.45
CA SER A 15 -10.07 2.21 -3.20
C SER A 15 -11.31 1.64 -3.92
N LYS A 16 -11.14 0.55 -4.65
CA LYS A 16 -12.22 -0.11 -5.42
C LYS A 16 -12.24 -1.61 -5.15
N GLN A 17 -13.37 -2.24 -5.47
CA GLN A 17 -13.58 -3.69 -5.32
C GLN A 17 -13.41 -4.14 -3.86
N PRO A 18 -14.30 -3.71 -2.96
CA PRO A 18 -14.25 -4.11 -1.56
C PRO A 18 -14.38 -5.63 -1.42
N HIS A 19 -13.70 -6.21 -0.43
CA HIS A 19 -13.78 -7.63 -0.10
C HIS A 19 -13.48 -7.90 1.38
N ASN A 20 -13.57 -9.17 1.76
CA ASN A 20 -13.28 -9.70 3.10
C ASN A 20 -12.44 -10.99 3.07
N LYS A 21 -11.81 -11.30 1.92
CA LYS A 21 -11.10 -12.58 1.69
C LYS A 21 -9.59 -12.50 1.87
N GLY A 22 -9.05 -11.36 2.28
CA GLY A 22 -7.62 -11.13 2.44
C GLY A 22 -7.17 -11.24 3.91
N PRO A 23 -5.86 -11.40 4.14
CA PRO A 23 -5.29 -11.39 5.48
C PRO A 23 -5.57 -10.06 6.18
N LEU A 24 -5.81 -10.11 7.48
CA LEU A 24 -5.94 -8.94 8.35
C LEU A 24 -4.83 -8.97 9.40
N TYR A 25 -4.48 -7.80 9.90
CA TYR A 25 -3.63 -7.65 11.07
C TYR A 25 -4.49 -7.17 12.25
N GLU A 26 -4.11 -7.54 13.46
CA GLU A 26 -4.87 -7.22 14.67
C GLU A 26 -5.05 -5.70 14.83
N HIS A 27 -6.20 -5.26 15.34
CA HIS A 27 -6.55 -3.85 15.57
C HIS A 27 -6.82 -2.97 14.34
N ILE A 28 -7.00 -3.57 13.15
CA ILE A 28 -7.30 -2.80 11.92
C ILE A 28 -8.76 -2.97 11.51
N ASN A 29 -9.33 -1.92 10.91
CA ASN A 29 -10.71 -1.91 10.46
C ASN A 29 -10.91 -2.97 9.36
N HIS A 30 -12.04 -3.69 9.38
CA HIS A 30 -12.26 -4.88 8.54
C HIS A 30 -12.45 -4.58 7.04
N GLN A 31 -12.42 -3.32 6.63
CA GLN A 31 -12.67 -2.95 5.24
C GLN A 31 -11.43 -3.18 4.39
N GLN A 32 -11.55 -4.07 3.41
CA GLN A 32 -10.47 -4.48 2.52
C GLN A 32 -10.84 -4.22 1.06
N TYR A 33 -9.84 -4.12 0.19
CA TYR A 33 -10.02 -3.82 -1.23
C TYR A 33 -9.00 -4.56 -2.09
N TYR A 34 -9.43 -4.97 -3.29
CA TYR A 34 -8.52 -5.58 -4.25
C TYR A 34 -7.69 -4.52 -5.00
N LYS A 35 -8.17 -3.27 -5.04
CA LYS A 35 -7.62 -2.26 -5.94
C LYS A 35 -7.52 -0.90 -5.25
N ILE A 36 -6.35 -0.27 -5.39
CA ILE A 36 -6.15 1.14 -5.06
C ILE A 36 -5.60 1.86 -6.30
N ILE A 37 -6.24 2.97 -6.64
CA ILE A 37 -5.93 3.78 -7.82
C ILE A 37 -5.36 5.11 -7.33
N PHE A 38 -4.13 5.40 -7.72
CA PHE A 38 -3.50 6.70 -7.59
C PHE A 38 -3.58 7.44 -8.93
N ASP A 39 -3.24 8.73 -8.95
CA ASP A 39 -3.30 9.54 -10.18
C ASP A 39 -2.46 8.95 -11.34
N ASN A 40 -1.30 8.37 -11.02
CA ASN A 40 -0.32 7.93 -12.03
C ASN A 40 -0.12 6.40 -12.08
N PHE A 41 -0.66 5.65 -11.13
CA PHE A 41 -0.50 4.19 -11.13
C PHE A 41 -1.63 3.50 -10.38
N THR A 42 -1.78 2.21 -10.63
CA THR A 42 -2.78 1.36 -9.99
C THR A 42 -2.07 0.17 -9.35
N LEU A 43 -2.49 -0.18 -8.15
CA LEU A 43 -2.10 -1.42 -7.50
C LEU A 43 -3.32 -2.33 -7.44
N ASN A 44 -3.17 -3.56 -7.92
CA ASN A 44 -4.23 -4.56 -7.95
C ASN A 44 -3.71 -5.87 -7.38
N THR A 45 -4.21 -6.27 -6.20
CA THR A 45 -3.75 -7.47 -5.48
C THR A 45 -4.06 -8.76 -6.24
N ASN A 46 -5.04 -8.77 -7.13
CA ASN A 46 -5.41 -9.95 -7.93
C ASN A 46 -4.64 -10.08 -9.25
N ASN A 47 -3.90 -9.05 -9.67
CA ASN A 47 -3.06 -9.13 -10.86
C ASN A 47 -1.59 -9.30 -10.44
N ILE A 48 -0.97 -10.42 -10.82
CA ILE A 48 0.41 -10.70 -10.47
C ILE A 48 1.38 -9.62 -10.96
N ASN A 49 1.12 -8.96 -12.08
CA ASN A 49 2.02 -7.93 -12.61
C ASN A 49 1.87 -6.58 -11.90
N ASP A 50 0.73 -6.34 -11.24
CA ASP A 50 0.39 -5.06 -10.62
C ASP A 50 0.40 -5.13 -9.08
N CYS A 51 0.81 -6.25 -8.49
CA CYS A 51 0.78 -6.47 -7.04
C CYS A 51 2.17 -6.37 -6.39
N TYR A 52 3.18 -5.88 -7.10
CA TYR A 52 4.53 -5.71 -6.53
C TYR A 52 4.89 -4.24 -6.41
N ILE A 53 5.48 -3.87 -5.27
CA ILE A 53 5.97 -2.52 -4.98
C ILE A 53 7.43 -2.59 -4.53
N LEU A 54 8.24 -1.64 -5.00
CA LEU A 54 9.58 -1.39 -4.49
C LEU A 54 9.49 -0.35 -3.37
N THR A 55 9.92 -0.72 -2.17
CA THR A 55 9.95 0.20 -1.03
C THR A 55 11.21 1.08 -1.07
N HIS A 56 11.20 2.18 -0.32
CA HIS A 56 12.37 3.05 -0.19
C HIS A 56 13.59 2.38 0.45
N CYS A 57 13.40 1.28 1.19
CA CYS A 57 14.49 0.46 1.73
C CYS A 57 14.99 -0.61 0.75
N GLY A 58 14.55 -0.59 -0.51
CA GLY A 58 15.01 -1.51 -1.55
C GLY A 58 14.35 -2.90 -1.53
N GLN A 59 13.38 -3.13 -0.65
CA GLN A 59 12.66 -4.39 -0.59
C GLN A 59 11.54 -4.42 -1.64
N ILE A 60 11.40 -5.55 -2.32
CA ILE A 60 10.23 -5.80 -3.17
C ILE A 60 9.19 -6.52 -2.33
N VAL A 61 8.04 -5.89 -2.20
CA VAL A 61 6.91 -6.40 -1.43
C VAL A 61 5.78 -6.74 -2.40
N LYS A 62 5.26 -7.96 -2.28
CA LYS A 62 4.00 -8.35 -2.91
C LYS A 62 2.84 -7.86 -2.06
N CYS A 63 2.04 -6.93 -2.56
CA CYS A 63 0.80 -6.52 -1.95
C CYS A 63 -0.20 -7.69 -1.98
N VAL A 64 -0.62 -8.13 -0.79
CA VAL A 64 -1.59 -9.21 -0.59
C VAL A 64 -2.96 -8.70 -0.15
N ASN A 65 -3.02 -7.48 0.39
CA ASN A 65 -4.27 -6.84 0.76
C ASN A 65 -4.12 -5.31 0.87
N ILE A 66 -5.24 -4.59 0.74
CA ILE A 66 -5.34 -3.15 0.99
C ILE A 66 -6.44 -2.94 2.01
N ILE A 67 -6.12 -2.33 3.16
CA ILE A 67 -7.03 -2.16 4.31
C ILE A 67 -7.02 -0.72 4.80
N HIS A 68 -8.03 -0.28 5.56
CA HIS A 68 -7.99 1.06 6.19
C HIS A 68 -7.55 0.99 7.66
N ALA A 69 -6.54 1.78 8.04
CA ALA A 69 -6.18 1.93 9.45
C ALA A 69 -7.28 2.62 10.24
N ASN A 70 -7.58 2.11 11.44
CA ASN A 70 -8.63 2.66 12.30
C ASN A 70 -8.32 4.09 12.80
N ILE A 71 -7.03 4.48 12.78
CA ILE A 71 -6.55 5.71 13.39
C ILE A 71 -6.71 6.92 12.45
N ASN A 72 -6.50 6.75 11.13
CA ASN A 72 -6.41 7.88 10.19
C ASN A 72 -7.22 7.72 8.88
N SER A 73 -7.96 6.62 8.71
CA SER A 73 -8.65 6.27 7.44
C SER A 73 -7.74 6.14 6.21
N ASP A 74 -6.43 6.25 6.38
CA ASP A 74 -5.46 6.05 5.31
C ASP A 74 -5.37 4.55 4.96
N PRO A 75 -5.26 4.21 3.66
CA PRO A 75 -5.09 2.86 3.20
C PRO A 75 -3.69 2.37 3.60
N VAL A 76 -3.67 1.21 4.20
CA VAL A 76 -2.48 0.44 4.53
C VAL A 76 -2.38 -0.70 3.54
N ILE A 77 -1.21 -0.84 2.93
CA ILE A 77 -0.88 -1.98 2.10
C ILE A 77 -0.35 -3.08 3.03
N LEU A 78 -1.05 -4.22 3.07
CA LEU A 78 -0.49 -5.44 3.62
C LEU A 78 0.27 -6.15 2.51
N GLY A 79 1.51 -6.53 2.80
CA GLY A 79 2.35 -7.18 1.82
C GLY A 79 3.28 -8.21 2.42
N GLN A 80 3.71 -9.14 1.57
CA GLN A 80 4.70 -10.15 1.87
C GLN A 80 6.00 -9.79 1.14
N CYS A 81 7.12 -9.78 1.85
CA CYS A 81 8.44 -9.62 1.21
C CYS A 81 8.64 -10.71 0.17
N PHE A 82 8.87 -10.33 -1.08
CA PHE A 82 9.04 -11.27 -2.20
C PHE A 82 10.51 -11.64 -2.39
N LEU A 83 11.40 -10.65 -2.47
CA LEU A 83 12.84 -10.86 -2.65
C LEU A 83 13.63 -9.72 -2.00
N ASN A 84 14.71 -10.07 -1.30
CA ASN A 84 15.79 -9.14 -1.00
C ASN A 84 16.67 -9.07 -2.24
N LYS A 85 16.59 -7.96 -3.01
CA LYS A 85 17.52 -7.73 -4.11
C LYS A 85 18.79 -7.09 -3.56
N VAL A 86 19.94 -7.63 -3.95
CA VAL A 86 21.24 -6.98 -3.80
C VAL A 86 21.46 -6.12 -5.04
N SER A 87 22.06 -4.93 -4.89
CA SER A 87 22.34 -4.05 -6.04
C SER A 87 23.19 -4.79 -7.08
N ALA A 88 22.81 -4.67 -8.36
CA ALA A 88 23.59 -5.25 -9.46
C ALA A 88 24.88 -4.47 -9.73
N TYR A 89 24.92 -3.19 -9.36
CA TYR A 89 26.09 -2.32 -9.52
C TYR A 89 26.34 -1.56 -8.21
N THR A 90 27.61 -1.51 -7.80
CA THR A 90 28.15 -0.73 -6.67
C THR A 90 28.81 0.53 -7.15
#